data_AF-A0AAD1HJT4-F1
#
_entry.id   AF-A0AAD1HJT4-F1
#
_cell.length_a   1.000
_cell.length_b   1.000
_cell.length_c   1.000
_cell.angle_alpha   90.00
_cell.angle_beta   90.00
_cell.angle_gamma   90.00
#
_symmetry.space_group_name_H-M   'P 1'
#
loop_
_entity.id
_entity.type
_entity.pdbx_description
1 polymer ?
#
loop_
_entity_poly.entity_id
_entity_poly.type
_entity_poly.pdbx_seq_one_letter_code
_entity_poly.pdbx_strand_id
1 'polypeptide(L)' 'MTTPTTLDTKAIVTAHDTDPKALRVFLRSGKADGMFSRDGKAYVFARVDVPKIKKAYVAWVAERAAAKAKNEVAEAS' A
#
# COMPACT_ATOMS: atom_id res chain seq x y z
N MET A 1 -4.00 -11.22 -25.70
CA MET A 1 -3.89 -10.42 -24.46
C MET A 1 -2.49 -10.61 -23.91
N THR A 2 -1.57 -9.68 -24.17
CA THR A 2 -0.26 -9.68 -23.47
C THR A 2 -0.52 -9.28 -22.03
N THR A 3 -0.24 -10.18 -21.10
CA THR A 3 -0.41 -9.90 -19.68
C THR A 3 0.56 -8.79 -19.30
N PRO A 4 0.11 -7.64 -18.77
CA PRO A 4 1.03 -6.57 -18.41
C PRO A 4 1.98 -7.10 -17.33
N THR A 5 3.28 -6.97 -17.57
CA THR A 5 4.35 -7.44 -16.66
C THR A 5 4.32 -6.70 -15.33
N THR A 6 3.72 -5.52 -15.33
CA THR A 6 3.56 -4.63 -14.18
C THR A 6 2.08 -4.34 -13.92
N LEU A 7 1.73 -4.17 -12.65
CA LEU A 7 0.40 -3.79 -12.20
C LEU A 7 0.39 -2.30 -11.83
N ASP A 8 -0.75 -1.66 -11.99
CA ASP A 8 -0.99 -0.30 -11.52
C ASP A 8 -1.72 -0.31 -10.17
N THR A 9 -1.92 0.88 -9.59
CA THR A 9 -2.62 1.01 -8.30
C THR A 9 -4.03 0.41 -8.31
N LYS A 10 -4.78 0.54 -9.42
CA LYS A 10 -6.12 -0.04 -9.50
C LYS A 10 -6.06 -1.56 -9.51
N ALA A 11 -5.14 -2.15 -10.27
CA ALA A 11 -4.96 -3.59 -10.29
C ALA A 11 -4.59 -4.16 -8.91
N ILE A 12 -3.71 -3.51 -8.14
CA ILE A 12 -3.39 -3.91 -6.75
C ILE A 12 -4.63 -3.82 -5.85
N VAL A 13 -5.37 -2.72 -5.96
CA VAL A 13 -6.60 -2.50 -5.18
C VAL A 13 -7.64 -3.58 -5.47
N THR A 14 -7.88 -3.89 -6.74
CA THR A 14 -8.83 -4.95 -7.14
C THR A 14 -8.33 -6.34 -6.77
N ALA A 15 -7.02 -6.62 -6.90
CA ALA A 15 -6.46 -7.94 -6.59
C ALA A 15 -6.42 -8.24 -5.08
N HIS A 16 -6.49 -7.23 -4.23
CA HIS A 16 -6.33 -7.37 -2.79
C HIS A 16 -7.51 -6.84 -1.98
N ASP A 17 -8.54 -6.31 -2.63
CA ASP A 17 -9.71 -5.69 -2.00
C ASP A 17 -9.29 -4.64 -0.95
N THR A 18 -8.34 -3.78 -1.32
CA THR A 18 -7.76 -2.77 -0.41
C THR A 18 -8.20 -1.37 -0.79
N ASP A 19 -8.33 -0.47 0.18
CA ASP A 19 -8.70 0.90 -0.11
C ASP A 19 -7.60 1.68 -0.89
N PRO A 20 -7.94 2.33 -2.03
CA PRO A 20 -6.98 3.06 -2.85
C PRO A 20 -6.36 4.27 -2.14
N LYS A 21 -7.06 4.91 -1.20
CA LYS A 21 -6.54 6.03 -0.43
C LYS A 21 -5.53 5.52 0.60
N ALA A 22 -5.87 4.45 1.34
CA ALA A 22 -4.98 3.80 2.29
C ALA A 22 -3.70 3.29 1.62
N LEU A 23 -3.83 2.64 0.45
CA LEU A 23 -2.67 2.21 -0.33
C LEU A 23 -1.76 3.39 -0.71
N ARG A 24 -2.30 4.52 -1.16
CA ARG A 24 -1.48 5.72 -1.47
C ARG A 24 -0.80 6.34 -0.26
N VAL A 25 -1.37 6.21 0.94
CA VAL A 25 -0.73 6.66 2.18
C VAL A 25 0.41 5.71 2.54
N PHE A 26 0.18 4.39 2.44
CA PHE A 26 1.22 3.38 2.62
C PHE A 26 2.40 3.59 1.67
N LEU A 27 2.15 3.79 0.36
CA LEU A 27 3.20 4.03 -0.63
C LEU A 27 4.01 5.30 -0.34
N ARG A 28 3.38 6.32 0.27
CA ARG A 28 4.06 7.55 0.71
C ARG A 28 4.69 7.48 2.10
N SER A 29 4.46 6.40 2.85
CA SER A 29 5.00 6.24 4.20
C SER A 29 6.47 5.83 4.24
N GLY A 30 7.09 5.54 3.08
CA GLY A 30 8.45 5.02 2.98
C GLY A 30 8.57 3.52 3.30
N LYS A 31 7.56 2.89 3.92
CA LYS A 31 7.54 1.44 4.21
C LYS A 31 7.51 0.55 2.96
N ALA A 32 7.16 1.13 1.81
CA ALA A 32 7.10 0.46 0.51
C ALA A 32 8.24 0.87 -0.42
N ASP A 33 9.24 1.61 0.08
CA ASP A 33 10.34 2.11 -0.75
C ASP A 33 11.11 0.95 -1.40
N GLY A 34 11.44 1.10 -2.68
CA GLY A 34 12.06 0.05 -3.49
C GLY A 34 11.15 -1.13 -3.87
N MET A 35 9.88 -1.17 -3.44
CA MET A 35 8.91 -2.23 -3.81
C MET A 35 8.02 -1.83 -5.00
N PHE A 36 8.12 -0.59 -5.45
CA PHE A 36 7.37 -0.05 -6.57
C PHE A 36 8.21 0.98 -7.31
N SER A 37 7.87 1.18 -8.58
CA SER A 37 8.43 2.25 -9.41
C SER A 37 7.35 3.29 -9.72
N ARG A 38 7.78 4.47 -10.14
CA ARG A 38 6.86 5.49 -10.67
C ARG A 38 7.10 5.64 -12.16
N ASP A 39 6.03 5.54 -12.92
CA ASP A 39 6.02 5.91 -14.34
C ASP A 39 5.25 7.23 -14.47
N GLY A 40 6.03 8.32 -14.54
CA GLY A 40 5.52 9.69 -14.42
C GLY A 40 4.74 9.89 -13.11
N LYS A 41 3.41 10.03 -13.21
CA LYS A 41 2.51 10.24 -12.08
C LYS A 41 1.91 8.95 -11.51
N ALA A 42 2.04 7.83 -12.21
CA ALA A 42 1.44 6.55 -11.83
C ALA A 42 2.40 5.70 -10.98
N TYR A 43 1.84 4.94 -10.04
CA TYR A 43 2.59 3.89 -9.33
C TYR A 43 2.51 2.60 -10.14
N VAL A 44 3.66 1.97 -10.33
CA VAL A 44 3.86 0.76 -11.12
C VAL A 44 4.51 -0.30 -10.24
N PHE A 45 3.91 -1.48 -10.22
CA PHE A 45 4.28 -2.59 -9.36
C PHE A 45 4.74 -3.77 -10.20
N ALA A 46 5.96 -4.25 -10.00
CA ALA A 46 6.39 -5.49 -10.63
C ALA A 46 5.65 -6.67 -9.97
N ARG A 47 5.23 -7.66 -10.76
CA ARG A 47 4.54 -8.85 -10.24
C ARG A 47 5.30 -9.56 -9.12
N VAL A 48 6.63 -9.51 -9.16
CA VAL A 48 7.52 -10.09 -8.14
C VAL A 48 7.45 -9.38 -6.79
N ASP A 49 7.09 -8.10 -6.78
CA ASP A 49 7.03 -7.27 -5.57
C ASP A 49 5.62 -7.17 -4.98
N VAL A 50 4.59 -7.53 -5.75
CA VAL A 50 3.19 -7.63 -5.28
C VAL A 50 3.06 -8.39 -3.95
N PRO A 51 3.60 -9.61 -3.77
CA PRO A 51 3.50 -10.31 -2.49
C PRO A 51 4.24 -9.60 -1.35
N LYS A 52 5.34 -8.86 -1.65
CA LYS A 52 6.06 -8.06 -0.65
C LYS A 52 5.22 -6.87 -0.20
N ILE A 53 4.60 -6.16 -1.16
CA ILE A 53 3.67 -5.06 -0.90
C ILE A 53 2.49 -5.53 -0.08
N LYS A 54 1.90 -6.69 -0.40
CA LYS A 54 0.79 -7.24 0.37
C LYS A 54 1.19 -7.46 1.84
N LYS A 55 2.34 -8.10 2.10
CA LYS A 55 2.85 -8.30 3.46
C LYS A 55 3.10 -6.98 4.19
N ALA A 56 3.82 -6.06 3.55
CA ALA A 56 4.16 -4.77 4.14
C ALA A 56 2.91 -3.89 4.38
N TYR A 57 1.92 -3.93 3.48
CA TYR A 57 0.66 -3.22 3.62
C TYR A 57 -0.15 -3.76 4.81
N VAL A 58 -0.29 -5.08 4.95
CA VAL A 58 -1.00 -5.68 6.09
C VAL A 58 -0.33 -5.31 7.42
N ALA A 59 1.01 -5.38 7.48
CA ALA A 59 1.76 -4.94 8.66
C ALA A 59 1.53 -3.45 8.96
N TRP A 60 1.57 -2.59 7.94
CA TRP A 60 1.35 -1.17 8.09
C TRP A 60 -0.08 -0.83 8.54
N VAL A 61 -1.10 -1.54 8.03
CA VAL A 61 -2.49 -1.38 8.47
C VAL A 61 -2.63 -1.78 9.94
N ALA A 62 -2.00 -2.88 10.37
CA ALA A 62 -1.99 -3.29 11.78
C ALA A 62 -1.29 -2.25 12.66
N GLU A 63 -0.13 -1.72 12.24
CA GLU A 63 0.57 -0.63 12.93
C GLU A 63 -0.32 0.62 13.04
N ARG A 64 -1.05 0.99 11.98
CA ARG A 64 -1.97 2.14 11.96
C ARG A 64 -3.20 1.93 12.84
N ALA A 65 -3.78 0.73 12.85
CA ALA A 65 -4.89 0.39 13.73
C ALA A 65 -4.47 0.49 15.21
N ALA A 66 -3.28 -0.04 15.54
CA ALA A 66 -2.70 0.09 16.87
C ALA A 66 -2.36 1.55 17.23
N ALA A 67 -1.88 2.35 16.28
CA ALA A 67 -1.60 3.77 16.50
C ALA A 67 -2.88 4.60 16.68
N LYS A 68 -3.96 4.29 15.95
CA LYS A 68 -5.25 4.97 16.11
C LYS A 68 -5.86 4.70 17.48
N ALA A 69 -5.76 3.47 17.98
CA ALA A 69 -6.16 3.13 19.34
C ALA A 69 -5.37 3.92 20.42
N LYS A 70 -4.11 4.27 20.15
CA LYS A 70 -3.31 5.13 21.04
C LYS A 70 -3.67 6.61 20.93
N ASN A 71 -4.12 7.08 19.78
CA ASN A 71 -4.47 8.48 19.57
C ASN A 71 -5.89 8.82 20.07
N GLU A 72 -6.82 7.85 20.09
CA GLU A 72 -8.13 8.02 20.75
C GLU A 72 -8.04 8.19 22.27
N VAL A 73 -6.92 7.78 22.89
CA VAL A 73 -6.61 8.07 24.30
C VAL A 73 -5.98 9.46 24.47
N ALA A 74 -5.32 10.01 23.43
CA ALA A 74 -4.62 11.30 23.50
C ALA A 74 -5.50 12.52 23.16
N GLU A 75 -6.63 12.33 22.46
CA GLU A 75 -7.60 13.41 22.19
C GLU A 75 -8.75 13.47 23.23
N ALA A 76 -8.75 12.56 24.22
CA ALA A 76 -9.71 12.51 25.31
C ALA A 76 -9.09 12.84 26.69
N SER A 77 -7.86 13.39 26.73
CA SER A 77 -7.19 13.88 27.95
C SER A 77 -6.86 15.36 27.86
#